data_AF-A0AA35QTA0-F1
#
_entry.id   AF-A0AA35QTA0-F1
#
_cell.length_a   1.000
_cell.length_b   1.000
_cell.length_c   1.000
_cell.angle_alpha   90.00
_cell.angle_beta   90.00
_cell.angle_gamma   90.00
#
_symmetry.space_group_name_H-M   'P 1'
#
loop_
_entity.id
_entity.type
_entity.pdbx_description
1 polymer ?
#
loop_
_entity_poly.entity_id
_entity_poly.type
_entity_poly.pdbx_seq_one_letter_code
_entity_poly.pdbx_strand_id
1 'polypeptide(L)'
;MPNQWPTVHYKEEGMREGMREGMQIEDADIAVDDKVELLDMLSETGLTSIVVGSFVSPRWTPQMERIDEIVHRFTPKMGVTYSALALNQRGIERARAYSPPLTIERDAYPRLSCHLCDVFARRNTNRTQMQEMERWPAIIAQAQEVGITQSGIGCNASWGSNFLGEFEVDTLMTLLEYQHGLWDEAGIAVRSCSMGDPMSHCTPAKVEESISRVKERWPEIDHFRLHLHNGRNMAIASAYAAMRVLGPEDTLELDGDHRRVRRLPLLRQRPRHRHGPH
;
A
#
# COMPACT_ATOMS: atom_id res chain seq x y z
N MET A 1 -21.22 26.10 -3.18
CA MET A 1 -20.52 25.61 -4.38
C MET A 1 -20.56 24.10 -4.30
N PRO A 2 -21.05 23.36 -5.33
CA PRO A 2 -20.88 21.91 -5.34
C PRO A 2 -19.39 21.60 -5.24
N ASN A 3 -19.05 20.58 -4.44
CA ASN A 3 -17.68 20.17 -4.20
C ASN A 3 -17.02 19.90 -5.57
N GLN A 4 -15.91 20.57 -5.90
CA GLN A 4 -15.22 20.41 -7.20
C GLN A 4 -14.12 19.34 -7.15
N TRP A 5 -13.91 18.73 -5.98
CA TRP A 5 -12.76 17.90 -5.68
C TRP A 5 -13.19 16.46 -5.39
N PRO A 6 -12.34 15.46 -5.69
CA PRO A 6 -12.60 14.08 -5.34
C PRO A 6 -12.67 13.88 -3.83
N THR A 7 -13.25 12.76 -3.43
CA THR A 7 -13.09 12.27 -2.06
C THR A 7 -11.66 11.76 -1.90
N VAL A 8 -10.84 12.47 -1.11
CA VAL A 8 -9.44 12.08 -0.88
C VAL A 8 -9.32 11.28 0.41
N HIS A 9 -8.90 10.03 0.27
CA HIS A 9 -8.45 9.20 1.39
C HIS A 9 -6.93 9.21 1.42
N TYR A 10 -6.38 10.11 2.21
CA TYR A 10 -4.95 10.14 2.45
C TYR A 10 -4.57 9.18 3.58
N LYS A 11 -3.57 8.35 3.32
CA LYS A 11 -3.04 7.35 4.25
C LYS A 11 -1.50 7.49 4.25
N GLU A 12 -0.94 8.23 5.21
CA GLU A 12 0.54 8.34 5.34
C GLU A 12 1.12 6.93 5.50
N GLU A 13 2.13 6.56 4.70
CA GLU A 13 2.74 5.20 4.76
C GLU A 13 3.27 4.92 6.18
N GLY A 14 3.82 5.92 6.87
CA GLY A 14 4.19 5.82 8.29
C GLY A 14 3.02 5.61 9.27
N MET A 15 1.78 5.91 8.85
CA MET A 15 0.56 5.79 9.67
C MET A 15 -0.20 4.51 9.34
N ARG A 16 -0.18 4.09 8.07
CA ARG A 16 -0.66 2.77 7.63
C ARG A 16 0.29 1.65 7.98
N GLU A 17 1.53 1.90 8.35
CA GLU A 17 2.45 0.82 8.70
C GLU A 17 2.75 0.73 10.18
N GLY A 18 2.13 1.56 11.03
CA GLY A 18 2.12 1.45 12.49
C GLY A 18 3.43 0.89 13.04
N MET A 19 3.33 -0.21 13.79
CA MET A 19 4.48 -0.92 14.29
C MET A 19 5.28 -1.66 13.18
N ARG A 20 4.64 -2.04 12.07
CA ARG A 20 5.23 -2.85 11.00
C ARG A 20 6.50 -2.26 10.41
N GLU A 21 6.44 -1.09 9.78
CA GLU A 21 7.60 -0.57 9.03
C GLU A 21 8.45 0.40 9.82
N GLY A 22 7.83 1.08 10.80
CA GLY A 22 8.57 1.66 11.91
C GLY A 22 9.51 0.63 12.54
N MET A 23 9.09 -0.62 12.74
CA MET A 23 9.99 -1.67 13.27
C MET A 23 10.80 -2.44 12.23
N GLN A 24 10.51 -2.35 10.92
CA GLN A 24 11.36 -3.00 9.91
C GLN A 24 12.78 -2.42 9.91
N ILE A 25 12.92 -1.14 10.27
CA ILE A 25 14.20 -0.44 10.39
C ILE A 25 14.81 -0.50 11.80
N GLU A 26 14.06 -1.00 12.78
CA GLU A 26 14.50 -1.12 14.17
C GLU A 26 14.98 -2.54 14.49
N ASP A 27 15.59 -2.68 15.66
CA ASP A 27 16.13 -3.94 16.13
C ASP A 27 15.03 -5.01 16.28
N ALA A 28 15.34 -6.25 15.91
CA ALA A 28 14.39 -7.36 16.05
C ALA A 28 14.13 -7.73 17.51
N ASP A 29 15.07 -7.40 18.39
CA ASP A 29 15.06 -7.74 19.82
C ASP A 29 14.15 -6.84 20.67
N ILE A 30 13.40 -5.90 20.07
CA ILE A 30 12.39 -5.12 20.81
C ILE A 30 11.40 -6.09 21.47
N ALA A 31 11.20 -5.93 22.78
CA ALA A 31 10.34 -6.79 23.57
C ALA A 31 8.87 -6.68 23.09
N VAL A 32 8.13 -7.78 23.22
CA VAL A 32 6.68 -7.79 22.91
C VAL A 32 5.93 -6.79 23.79
N ASP A 33 6.40 -6.55 25.01
CA ASP A 33 5.79 -5.60 25.96
C ASP A 33 5.86 -4.17 25.41
N ASP A 34 7.05 -3.74 24.96
CA ASP A 34 7.25 -2.40 24.38
C ASP A 34 6.43 -2.22 23.09
N LYS A 35 6.29 -3.30 22.32
CA LYS A 35 5.48 -3.36 21.09
C LYS A 35 3.99 -3.15 21.38
N VAL A 36 3.48 -3.83 22.40
CA VAL A 36 2.09 -3.68 22.87
C VAL A 36 1.85 -2.28 23.42
N GLU A 37 2.78 -1.77 24.25
CA GLU A 37 2.69 -0.41 24.80
C GLU A 37 2.63 0.65 23.69
N LEU A 38 3.48 0.53 22.67
CA LEU A 38 3.45 1.42 21.51
C LEU A 38 2.11 1.37 20.77
N LEU A 39 1.56 0.17 20.55
CA LEU A 39 0.28 0.00 19.86
C LEU A 39 -0.89 0.60 20.65
N ASP A 40 -0.90 0.43 21.97
CA ASP A 40 -1.89 1.04 22.85
C ASP A 40 -1.77 2.57 22.85
N MET A 41 -0.54 3.10 22.92
CA MET A 41 -0.30 4.54 22.81
C MET A 41 -0.77 5.10 21.46
N LEU A 42 -0.48 4.42 20.34
CA LEU A 42 -0.95 4.81 19.01
C LEU A 42 -2.47 4.88 18.94
N SER A 43 -3.15 3.93 19.61
CA SER A 43 -4.61 3.89 19.68
C SER A 43 -5.22 5.10 20.39
N GLU A 44 -4.42 5.87 21.15
CA GLU A 44 -4.85 7.07 21.88
C GLU A 44 -4.56 8.38 21.13
N THR A 45 -3.86 8.31 19.98
CA THR A 45 -3.46 9.51 19.23
C THR A 45 -4.55 10.09 18.32
N GLY A 46 -5.73 9.46 18.25
CA GLY A 46 -6.83 9.84 17.36
C GLY A 46 -6.77 9.21 15.97
N LEU A 47 -5.87 8.24 15.76
CA LEU A 47 -5.82 7.43 14.55
C LEU A 47 -7.11 6.64 14.35
N THR A 48 -7.64 6.63 13.13
CA THR A 48 -8.83 5.84 12.77
C THR A 48 -8.48 4.49 12.14
N SER A 49 -7.22 4.29 11.75
CA SER A 49 -6.70 3.04 11.19
C SER A 49 -5.24 2.83 11.63
N ILE A 50 -4.91 1.61 12.08
CA ILE A 50 -3.58 1.21 12.54
C ILE A 50 -3.25 -0.17 11.99
N VAL A 51 -2.12 -0.33 11.30
CA VAL A 51 -1.59 -1.66 10.98
C VAL A 51 -0.75 -2.16 12.15
N VAL A 52 -1.23 -3.24 12.77
CA VAL A 52 -0.61 -3.87 13.93
C VAL A 52 0.70 -4.56 13.56
N GLY A 53 0.78 -5.13 12.35
CA GLY A 53 1.97 -5.86 11.91
C GLY A 53 1.79 -6.64 10.61
N SER A 54 2.64 -7.65 10.41
CA SER A 54 2.64 -8.53 9.24
C SER A 54 2.67 -10.01 9.63
N PHE A 55 1.78 -10.82 9.04
CA PHE A 55 1.78 -12.29 9.08
C PHE A 55 2.63 -12.90 7.95
N VAL A 56 3.67 -12.19 7.51
CA VAL A 56 4.66 -12.67 6.54
C VAL A 56 5.68 -13.57 7.26
N SER A 57 6.47 -14.32 6.49
CA SER A 57 7.50 -15.20 7.05
C SER A 57 8.47 -14.42 7.96
N PRO A 58 8.78 -14.90 9.17
CA PRO A 58 9.78 -14.33 10.06
C PRO A 58 11.16 -14.16 9.40
N ARG A 59 11.47 -14.98 8.38
CA ARG A 59 12.69 -14.83 7.58
C ARG A 59 12.79 -13.45 6.91
N TRP A 60 11.66 -12.90 6.49
CA TRP A 60 11.58 -11.60 5.80
C TRP A 60 11.19 -10.46 6.73
N THR A 61 10.55 -10.76 7.86
CA THR A 61 10.11 -9.75 8.84
C THR A 61 10.33 -10.27 10.26
N PRO A 62 11.59 -10.41 10.71
CA PRO A 62 11.91 -11.02 12.01
C PRO A 62 11.29 -10.25 13.18
N GLN A 63 11.15 -8.93 13.04
CA GLN A 63 10.57 -8.06 14.06
C GLN A 63 9.09 -8.37 14.35
N MET A 64 8.40 -9.04 13.41
CA MET A 64 6.99 -9.46 13.52
C MET A 64 6.81 -10.95 13.80
N GLU A 65 7.88 -11.69 14.13
CA GLU A 65 7.77 -13.13 14.38
C GLU A 65 6.70 -13.46 15.43
N ARG A 66 6.64 -12.65 16.49
CA ARG A 66 5.73 -12.79 17.63
C ARG A 66 4.46 -11.95 17.50
N ILE A 67 4.01 -11.66 16.26
CA ILE A 67 2.80 -10.88 16.01
C ILE A 67 1.56 -11.46 16.73
N ASP A 68 1.47 -12.79 16.82
CA ASP A 68 0.39 -13.50 17.51
C ASP A 68 0.25 -13.09 18.99
N GLU A 69 1.37 -12.77 19.65
CA GLU A 69 1.36 -12.32 21.05
C GLU A 69 1.00 -10.85 21.18
N ILE A 70 1.39 -10.01 20.21
CA ILE A 70 1.04 -8.59 20.18
C ILE A 70 -0.48 -8.45 20.02
N VAL A 71 -1.06 -9.15 19.03
CA VAL A 71 -2.48 -9.07 18.71
C VAL A 71 -3.38 -9.62 19.83
N HIS A 72 -2.86 -10.51 20.69
CA HIS A 72 -3.57 -11.01 21.87
C HIS A 72 -3.57 -10.04 23.05
N ARG A 73 -2.58 -9.16 23.14
CA ARG A 73 -2.27 -8.42 24.37
C ARG A 73 -2.66 -6.94 24.33
N PHE A 74 -2.80 -6.37 23.14
CA PHE A 74 -3.18 -4.96 23.00
C PHE A 74 -4.65 -4.74 23.31
N THR A 75 -4.99 -3.50 23.65
CA THR A 75 -6.34 -3.09 24.02
C THR A 75 -6.99 -2.28 22.88
N PRO A 76 -7.83 -2.91 22.03
CA PRO A 76 -8.44 -2.21 20.91
C PRO A 76 -9.39 -1.10 21.38
N LYS A 77 -9.28 0.09 20.78
CA LYS A 77 -10.17 1.24 21.04
C LYS A 77 -11.31 1.28 20.03
N MET A 78 -12.49 1.66 20.50
CA MET A 78 -13.67 1.86 19.65
C MET A 78 -13.43 2.99 18.65
N GLY A 79 -13.80 2.77 17.39
CA GLY A 79 -13.61 3.75 16.30
C GLY A 79 -12.25 3.66 15.58
N VAL A 80 -11.36 2.75 16.02
CA VAL A 80 -10.07 2.48 15.37
C VAL A 80 -10.14 1.15 14.64
N THR A 81 -9.74 1.15 13.36
CA THR A 81 -9.61 -0.06 12.56
C THR A 81 -8.21 -0.62 12.70
N TYR A 82 -8.08 -1.84 13.22
CA TYR A 82 -6.78 -2.52 13.34
C TYR A 82 -6.61 -3.51 12.20
N SER A 83 -5.58 -3.38 11.37
CA SER A 83 -5.33 -4.32 10.26
C SER A 83 -3.95 -4.97 10.36
N ALA A 84 -3.72 -6.03 9.58
CA ALA A 84 -2.43 -6.71 9.51
C ALA A 84 -2.17 -7.20 8.09
N LEU A 85 -0.92 -7.15 7.65
CA LEU A 85 -0.56 -7.57 6.30
C LEU A 85 -0.44 -9.10 6.21
N ALA A 86 -1.11 -9.69 5.23
CA ALA A 86 -1.05 -11.12 4.96
C ALA A 86 -0.85 -11.37 3.45
N LEU A 87 0.39 -11.70 3.04
CA LEU A 87 0.75 -11.82 1.61
C LEU A 87 0.55 -13.23 1.03
N ASN A 88 0.27 -14.23 1.86
CA ASN A 88 0.04 -15.60 1.42
C ASN A 88 -1.13 -16.23 2.17
N GLN A 89 -1.68 -17.31 1.63
CA GLN A 89 -2.84 -18.01 2.16
C GLN A 89 -2.71 -18.37 3.65
N ARG A 90 -1.53 -18.87 4.06
CA ARG A 90 -1.24 -19.20 5.46
C ARG A 90 -1.26 -17.96 6.37
N GLY A 91 -0.73 -16.83 5.90
CA GLY A 91 -0.78 -15.56 6.61
C GLY A 91 -2.21 -15.05 6.75
N ILE A 92 -3.04 -15.23 5.72
CA ILE A 92 -4.46 -14.85 5.73
C ILE A 92 -5.21 -15.71 6.76
N GLU A 93 -4.98 -17.01 6.79
CA GLU A 93 -5.57 -17.93 7.76
C GLU A 93 -5.15 -17.59 9.20
N ARG A 94 -3.88 -17.25 9.42
CA ARG A 94 -3.41 -16.77 10.73
C ARG A 94 -4.09 -15.46 11.13
N ALA A 95 -4.16 -14.48 10.22
CA ALA A 95 -4.82 -13.21 10.50
C ALA A 95 -6.31 -13.38 10.82
N ARG A 96 -6.99 -14.35 10.17
CA ARG A 96 -8.41 -14.69 10.45
C ARG A 96 -8.66 -15.15 11.87
N ALA A 97 -7.72 -15.83 12.51
CA ALA A 97 -7.87 -16.28 13.89
C ALA A 97 -8.01 -15.11 14.89
N TYR A 98 -7.58 -13.91 14.50
CA TYR A 98 -7.59 -12.69 15.32
C TYR A 98 -8.62 -11.66 14.87
N SER A 99 -9.57 -12.07 14.00
CA SER A 99 -10.65 -11.22 13.53
C SER A 99 -11.95 -11.63 14.23
N PRO A 100 -12.54 -10.79 15.10
CA PRO A 100 -12.07 -9.49 15.64
C PRO A 100 -10.98 -9.62 16.75
N PRO A 101 -10.20 -8.55 17.06
CA PRO A 101 -10.35 -7.15 16.62
C PRO A 101 -9.65 -6.79 15.30
N LEU A 102 -8.90 -7.70 14.68
CA LEU A 102 -8.27 -7.41 13.40
C LEU A 102 -9.32 -7.36 12.28
N THR A 103 -9.30 -6.28 11.52
CA THR A 103 -9.97 -6.15 10.24
C THR A 103 -9.05 -6.68 9.16
N ILE A 104 -9.50 -7.72 8.46
CA ILE A 104 -8.85 -8.17 7.24
C ILE A 104 -9.30 -7.23 6.14
N GLU A 105 -8.46 -6.24 5.84
CA GLU A 105 -8.68 -5.40 4.67
C GLU A 105 -8.58 -6.27 3.43
N ARG A 106 -9.69 -6.41 2.71
CA ARG A 106 -9.69 -6.88 1.33
C ARG A 106 -9.69 -5.64 0.47
N ASP A 107 -8.79 -5.57 -0.52
CA ASP A 107 -8.96 -4.61 -1.61
C ASP A 107 -10.36 -4.85 -2.18
N ALA A 108 -11.15 -3.78 -2.30
CA ALA A 108 -12.51 -3.86 -2.83
C ALA A 108 -12.52 -4.36 -4.28
N TYR A 109 -11.37 -4.25 -4.95
CA TYR A 109 -11.18 -4.61 -6.35
C TYR A 109 -10.08 -5.67 -6.48
N PRO A 110 -10.36 -6.93 -6.88
CA PRO A 110 -9.31 -7.82 -7.36
C PRO A 110 -8.60 -7.13 -8.53
N ARG A 111 -7.27 -7.10 -8.47
CA ARG A 111 -6.47 -6.25 -9.35
C ARG A 111 -5.49 -7.07 -10.18
N LEU A 112 -5.43 -6.75 -11.47
CA LEU A 112 -4.30 -7.16 -12.31
C LEU A 112 -3.23 -6.09 -12.20
N SER A 113 -2.03 -6.49 -11.75
CA SER A 113 -0.91 -5.57 -11.60
C SER A 113 0.41 -6.26 -11.89
N CYS A 114 1.36 -5.50 -12.41
CA CYS A 114 2.77 -5.87 -12.50
C CYS A 114 3.65 -4.62 -12.36
N HIS A 115 4.95 -4.83 -12.26
CA HIS A 115 5.93 -3.74 -12.31
C HIS A 115 6.31 -3.45 -13.76
N LEU A 116 6.35 -2.17 -14.15
CA LEU A 116 6.80 -1.78 -15.49
C LEU A 116 8.31 -2.04 -15.69
N CYS A 117 9.07 -2.03 -14.61
CA CYS A 117 10.50 -2.31 -14.61
C CYS A 117 10.78 -3.78 -14.23
N ASP A 118 11.08 -4.63 -15.22
CA ASP A 118 11.43 -6.04 -15.01
C ASP A 118 12.68 -6.22 -14.12
N VAL A 119 13.67 -5.33 -14.25
CA VAL A 119 14.88 -5.35 -13.39
C VAL A 119 14.52 -5.14 -11.91
N PHE A 120 13.61 -4.20 -11.64
CA PHE A 120 13.10 -3.96 -10.29
C PHE A 120 12.30 -5.17 -9.79
N ALA A 121 11.39 -5.71 -10.61
CA ALA A 121 10.58 -6.88 -10.25
C ALA A 121 11.44 -8.07 -9.81
N ARG A 122 12.47 -8.40 -10.61
CA ARG A 122 13.39 -9.51 -10.33
C ARG A 122 14.18 -9.30 -9.05
N ARG A 123 14.64 -8.08 -8.79
CA ARG A 123 15.44 -7.79 -7.59
C ARG A 123 14.60 -7.80 -6.31
N ASN A 124 13.37 -7.32 -6.36
CA ASN A 124 12.53 -7.18 -5.16
C ASN A 124 11.69 -8.42 -4.86
N THR A 125 11.17 -9.08 -5.89
CA THR A 125 10.20 -10.18 -5.73
C THR A 125 10.70 -11.52 -6.27
N ASN A 126 11.91 -11.53 -6.85
CA ASN A 126 12.49 -12.68 -7.55
C ASN A 126 11.57 -13.24 -8.64
N ARG A 127 10.82 -12.35 -9.31
CA ARG A 127 9.93 -12.66 -10.43
C ARG A 127 10.15 -11.70 -11.58
N THR A 128 9.96 -12.19 -12.80
CA THR A 128 9.90 -11.33 -13.98
C THR A 128 8.53 -10.69 -14.09
N GLN A 129 8.42 -9.60 -14.85
CA GLN A 129 7.15 -8.99 -15.21
C GLN A 129 6.21 -10.03 -15.86
N MET A 130 6.75 -10.87 -16.75
CA MET A 130 5.97 -11.95 -17.38
C MET A 130 5.41 -12.93 -16.34
N GLN A 131 6.20 -13.33 -15.35
CA GLN A 131 5.74 -14.21 -14.27
C GLN A 131 4.68 -13.57 -13.37
N GLU A 132 4.68 -12.23 -13.23
CA GLU A 132 3.58 -11.52 -12.57
C GLU A 132 2.29 -11.60 -13.41
N MET A 133 2.41 -11.42 -14.73
CA MET A 133 1.30 -11.46 -15.69
C MET A 133 0.72 -12.87 -15.87
N GLU A 134 1.53 -13.92 -15.82
CA GLU A 134 1.10 -15.33 -15.91
C GLU A 134 0.07 -15.71 -14.83
N ARG A 135 -0.03 -14.94 -13.74
CA ARG A 135 -0.98 -15.16 -12.64
C ARG A 135 -2.35 -14.55 -12.89
N TRP A 136 -2.46 -13.61 -13.83
CA TRP A 136 -3.69 -12.87 -14.07
C TRP A 136 -4.88 -13.75 -14.44
N PRO A 137 -4.75 -14.79 -15.30
CA PRO A 137 -5.87 -15.70 -15.59
C PRO A 137 -6.44 -16.38 -14.35
N ALA A 138 -5.58 -16.75 -13.39
CA ALA A 138 -6.04 -17.36 -12.13
C ALA A 138 -6.78 -16.37 -11.23
N ILE A 139 -6.36 -15.10 -11.21
CA ILE A 139 -7.05 -14.02 -10.47
C ILE A 139 -8.44 -13.79 -11.06
N ILE A 140 -8.55 -13.75 -12.39
CA ILE A 140 -9.82 -13.59 -13.10
C ILE A 140 -10.74 -14.78 -12.82
N ALA A 141 -10.25 -16.00 -12.95
CA ALA A 141 -11.02 -17.21 -12.68
C ALA A 141 -11.55 -17.23 -11.23
N GLN A 142 -10.71 -16.86 -10.26
CA GLN A 142 -11.13 -16.75 -8.87
C GLN A 142 -12.21 -15.67 -8.67
N ALA A 143 -12.06 -14.51 -9.32
CA ALA A 143 -13.04 -13.43 -9.25
C ALA A 143 -14.41 -13.87 -9.81
N GLN A 144 -14.42 -14.63 -10.91
CA GLN A 144 -15.64 -15.21 -11.48
C GLN A 144 -16.25 -16.26 -10.54
N GLU A 145 -15.45 -17.15 -9.96
CA GLU A 145 -15.91 -18.19 -9.03
C GLU A 145 -16.60 -17.60 -7.80
N VAL A 146 -16.07 -16.50 -7.26
CA VAL A 146 -16.65 -15.83 -6.08
C VAL A 146 -17.69 -14.75 -6.43
N GLY A 147 -18.05 -14.60 -7.71
CA GLY A 147 -19.10 -13.68 -8.17
C GLY A 147 -18.76 -12.19 -8.02
N ILE A 148 -17.48 -11.82 -8.12
CA ILE A 148 -17.07 -10.41 -8.09
C ILE A 148 -17.45 -9.73 -9.41
N THR A 149 -18.10 -8.56 -9.31
CA THR A 149 -18.58 -7.80 -10.47
C THR A 149 -17.77 -6.55 -10.77
N GLN A 150 -16.85 -6.16 -9.89
CA GLN A 150 -15.99 -4.98 -10.04
C GLN A 150 -14.54 -5.34 -9.80
N SER A 151 -13.64 -4.81 -10.63
CA SER A 151 -12.21 -5.11 -10.60
C SER A 151 -11.35 -3.85 -10.71
N GLY A 152 -10.03 -4.06 -10.64
CA GLY A 152 -9.04 -3.02 -10.80
C GLY A 152 -7.93 -3.39 -11.78
N ILE A 153 -7.33 -2.35 -12.33
CA ILE A 153 -6.08 -2.41 -13.10
C ILE A 153 -4.99 -1.64 -12.36
N GLY A 154 -3.73 -1.89 -12.69
CA GLY A 154 -2.65 -1.14 -12.06
C GLY A 154 -1.24 -1.53 -12.43
N CYS A 155 -0.33 -0.64 -12.05
CA CYS A 155 1.09 -0.75 -12.36
C CYS A 155 1.94 -0.21 -11.21
N ASN A 156 3.09 -0.84 -10.97
CA ASN A 156 4.15 -0.30 -10.11
C ASN A 156 5.35 0.12 -10.96
N ALA A 157 6.17 1.03 -10.42
CA ALA A 157 7.20 1.72 -11.19
C ALA A 157 6.59 2.41 -12.44
N SER A 158 5.45 3.07 -12.25
CA SER A 158 4.59 3.57 -13.33
C SER A 158 5.25 4.65 -14.19
N TRP A 159 6.15 5.45 -13.62
CA TRP A 159 6.72 6.63 -14.30
C TRP A 159 8.23 6.55 -14.55
N GLY A 160 8.90 5.53 -14.01
CA GLY A 160 10.33 5.34 -14.21
C GLY A 160 10.97 4.39 -13.22
N SER A 161 12.27 4.19 -13.40
CA SER A 161 13.11 3.39 -12.53
C SER A 161 14.53 3.93 -12.46
N ASN A 162 15.24 3.65 -11.37
CA ASN A 162 16.66 3.96 -11.27
C ASN A 162 17.55 3.05 -12.15
N PHE A 163 16.95 2.06 -12.84
CA PHE A 163 17.66 1.11 -13.69
C PHE A 163 17.54 1.43 -15.18
N LEU A 164 16.33 1.80 -15.61
CA LEU A 164 15.99 2.02 -17.03
C LEU A 164 15.70 3.50 -17.34
N GLY A 165 15.73 4.36 -16.31
CA GLY A 165 15.36 5.76 -16.46
C GLY A 165 13.86 5.97 -16.46
N GLU A 166 13.44 7.03 -17.11
CA GLU A 166 12.04 7.44 -17.18
C GLU A 166 11.23 6.56 -18.13
N PHE A 167 9.94 6.41 -17.82
CA PHE A 167 8.97 5.77 -18.70
C PHE A 167 7.99 6.79 -19.28
N GLU A 168 7.59 6.56 -20.52
CA GLU A 168 6.56 7.32 -21.21
C GLU A 168 5.16 6.88 -20.76
N VAL A 169 4.22 7.82 -20.67
CA VAL A 169 2.83 7.54 -20.26
C VAL A 169 2.16 6.57 -21.26
N ASP A 170 2.58 6.54 -22.52
CA ASP A 170 2.09 5.59 -23.53
C ASP A 170 2.40 4.13 -23.15
N THR A 171 3.56 3.89 -22.53
CA THR A 171 3.94 2.54 -22.08
C THR A 171 3.05 2.08 -20.94
N LEU A 172 2.74 2.99 -20.01
CA LEU A 172 1.79 2.75 -18.93
C LEU A 172 0.38 2.49 -19.47
N MET A 173 -0.11 3.33 -20.39
CA MET A 173 -1.45 3.16 -20.97
C MET A 173 -1.59 1.84 -21.74
N THR A 174 -0.56 1.43 -22.48
CA THR A 174 -0.57 0.13 -23.18
C THR A 174 -0.75 -1.04 -22.21
N LEU A 175 -0.08 -0.99 -21.05
CA LEU A 175 -0.23 -2.01 -20.01
C LEU A 175 -1.63 -1.99 -19.40
N LEU A 176 -2.14 -0.80 -19.07
CA LEU A 176 -3.48 -0.64 -18.49
C LEU A 176 -4.57 -1.10 -19.46
N GLU A 177 -4.41 -0.82 -20.75
CA GLU A 177 -5.33 -1.27 -21.81
C GLU A 177 -5.39 -2.79 -21.90
N TYR A 178 -4.23 -3.45 -21.84
CA TYR A 178 -4.17 -4.90 -21.83
C TYR A 178 -4.87 -5.50 -20.60
N GLN A 179 -4.64 -4.93 -19.42
CA GLN A 179 -5.32 -5.36 -18.19
C GLN A 179 -6.83 -5.15 -18.24
N HIS A 180 -7.28 -4.02 -18.81
CA HIS A 180 -8.70 -3.71 -18.96
C HIS A 180 -9.38 -4.72 -19.88
N GLY A 181 -8.79 -5.01 -21.05
CA GLY A 181 -9.33 -5.97 -22.01
C GLY A 181 -9.53 -7.37 -21.41
N LEU A 182 -8.61 -7.82 -20.55
CA LEU A 182 -8.76 -9.11 -19.86
C LEU A 182 -9.95 -9.15 -18.89
N TRP A 183 -10.28 -8.03 -18.25
CA TRP A 183 -11.47 -7.93 -17.40
C TRP A 183 -12.76 -7.84 -18.23
N ASP A 184 -12.73 -7.13 -19.35
CA ASP A 184 -13.86 -7.03 -20.29
C ASP A 184 -14.23 -8.41 -20.86
N GLU A 185 -13.22 -9.19 -21.29
CA GLU A 185 -13.40 -10.57 -21.76
C GLU A 185 -14.04 -11.47 -20.70
N ALA A 186 -13.74 -11.21 -19.42
CA ALA A 186 -14.31 -11.92 -18.29
C ALA A 186 -15.69 -11.42 -17.87
N GLY A 187 -16.18 -10.31 -18.43
CA GLY A 187 -17.44 -9.67 -18.08
C GLY A 187 -17.45 -8.98 -16.72
N ILE A 188 -16.28 -8.55 -16.21
CA ILE A 188 -16.13 -7.91 -14.90
C ILE A 188 -15.74 -6.45 -15.11
N ALA A 189 -16.52 -5.51 -14.57
CA ALA A 189 -16.31 -4.08 -14.81
C ALA A 189 -15.07 -3.55 -14.08
N VAL A 190 -14.19 -2.84 -14.79
CA VAL A 190 -13.05 -2.15 -14.18
C VAL A 190 -13.53 -0.84 -13.57
N ARG A 191 -13.35 -0.68 -12.26
CA ARG A 191 -13.77 0.52 -11.51
C ARG A 191 -12.62 1.22 -10.81
N SER A 192 -11.46 0.55 -10.73
CA SER A 192 -10.28 1.07 -10.04
C SER A 192 -9.01 1.05 -10.90
N CYS A 193 -8.20 2.09 -10.79
CA CYS A 193 -6.85 2.16 -11.36
C CYS A 193 -5.83 2.50 -10.27
N SER A 194 -4.74 1.73 -10.15
CA SER A 194 -3.66 2.01 -9.20
C SER A 194 -2.32 2.25 -9.89
N MET A 195 -1.58 3.28 -9.47
CA MET A 195 -0.24 3.59 -9.97
C MET A 195 0.73 3.77 -8.81
N GLY A 196 1.84 3.04 -8.84
CA GLY A 196 2.85 3.05 -7.80
C GLY A 196 4.21 3.56 -8.26
N ASP A 197 4.85 4.34 -7.40
CA ASP A 197 6.15 4.98 -7.62
C ASP A 197 7.19 4.62 -6.56
N PRO A 198 7.61 3.35 -6.46
CA PRO A 198 8.57 2.90 -5.45
C PRO A 198 9.96 3.52 -5.60
N MET A 199 10.23 4.22 -6.71
CA MET A 199 11.53 4.81 -7.01
C MET A 199 11.48 6.32 -7.13
N SER A 200 10.36 6.98 -6.80
CA SER A 200 10.19 8.45 -6.82
C SER A 200 10.44 9.11 -8.19
N HIS A 201 9.97 8.51 -9.28
CA HIS A 201 10.05 9.03 -10.66
C HIS A 201 8.79 9.81 -11.10
N CYS A 202 7.76 9.88 -10.27
CA CYS A 202 6.58 10.69 -10.57
C CYS A 202 6.96 12.17 -10.74
N THR A 203 6.29 12.83 -11.70
CA THR A 203 6.26 14.28 -11.82
C THR A 203 4.80 14.72 -11.91
N PRO A 204 4.46 15.97 -11.53
CA PRO A 204 3.08 16.45 -11.60
C PRO A 204 2.47 16.29 -12.99
N ALA A 205 3.23 16.63 -14.04
CA ALA A 205 2.78 16.53 -15.43
C ALA A 205 2.46 15.08 -15.84
N LYS A 206 3.33 14.11 -15.51
CA LYS A 206 3.08 12.70 -15.86
C LYS A 206 1.88 12.12 -15.11
N VAL A 207 1.70 12.50 -13.84
CA VAL A 207 0.55 12.04 -13.05
C VAL A 207 -0.76 12.62 -13.58
N GLU A 208 -0.78 13.92 -13.87
CA GLU A 208 -1.91 14.61 -14.51
C GLU A 208 -2.29 13.97 -15.85
N GLU A 209 -1.30 13.76 -16.72
CA GLU A 209 -1.51 13.09 -18.01
C GLU A 209 -2.04 11.67 -17.82
N SER A 210 -1.41 10.87 -16.97
CA SER A 210 -1.81 9.46 -16.75
C SER A 210 -3.27 9.36 -16.32
N ILE A 211 -3.69 10.16 -15.34
CA ILE A 211 -5.06 10.13 -14.82
C ILE A 211 -6.05 10.69 -15.84
N SER A 212 -5.68 11.77 -16.55
CA SER A 212 -6.55 12.35 -17.58
C SER A 212 -6.86 11.34 -18.67
N ARG A 213 -5.82 10.63 -19.17
CA ARG A 213 -6.01 9.62 -20.22
C ARG A 213 -6.78 8.41 -19.74
N VAL A 214 -6.62 7.99 -18.48
CA VAL A 214 -7.47 6.94 -17.87
C VAL A 214 -8.93 7.38 -17.82
N LYS A 215 -9.23 8.60 -17.36
CA LYS A 215 -10.61 9.13 -17.30
C LYS A 215 -11.24 9.33 -18.67
N GLU A 216 -10.49 9.81 -19.65
CA GLU A 216 -10.96 10.00 -21.02
C GLU A 216 -11.29 8.66 -21.69
N ARG A 217 -10.45 7.64 -21.46
CA ARG A 217 -10.60 6.33 -22.08
C ARG A 217 -11.63 5.44 -21.37
N TRP A 218 -11.67 5.51 -20.04
CA TRP A 218 -12.56 4.71 -19.19
C TRP A 218 -13.25 5.61 -18.15
N PRO A 219 -14.30 6.35 -18.55
CA PRO A 219 -15.05 7.25 -17.66
C PRO A 219 -15.65 6.54 -16.44
N GLU A 220 -15.89 5.25 -16.54
CA GLU A 220 -16.35 4.36 -15.48
C GLU A 220 -15.29 4.07 -14.41
N ILE A 221 -14.02 4.42 -14.60
CA ILE A 221 -13.05 4.32 -13.50
C ILE A 221 -13.21 5.57 -12.63
N ASP A 222 -13.64 5.36 -11.39
CA ASP A 222 -13.82 6.41 -10.38
C ASP A 222 -13.03 6.17 -9.09
N HIS A 223 -12.32 5.05 -8.97
CA HIS A 223 -11.48 4.76 -7.81
C HIS A 223 -9.99 4.72 -8.17
N PHE A 224 -9.28 5.81 -7.87
CA PHE A 224 -7.86 5.95 -8.15
C PHE A 224 -7.02 5.71 -6.89
N ARG A 225 -5.98 4.90 -7.00
CA ARG A 225 -4.96 4.76 -5.96
C ARG A 225 -3.60 5.20 -6.46
N LEU A 226 -2.96 6.14 -5.77
CA LEU A 226 -1.59 6.54 -6.07
C LEU A 226 -0.69 6.24 -4.87
N HIS A 227 0.34 5.43 -5.11
CA HIS A 227 1.39 5.15 -4.15
C HIS A 227 2.63 5.98 -4.52
N LEU A 228 2.81 7.15 -3.88
CA LEU A 228 3.78 8.17 -4.31
C LEU A 228 4.90 8.34 -3.29
N HIS A 229 6.12 7.89 -3.61
CA HIS A 229 7.29 8.12 -2.76
C HIS A 229 7.90 9.50 -2.99
N ASN A 230 8.28 10.18 -1.89
CA ASN A 230 8.76 11.56 -1.94
C ASN A 230 10.29 11.71 -2.05
N GLY A 231 11.02 10.68 -2.51
CA GLY A 231 12.48 10.69 -2.62
C GLY A 231 13.04 11.78 -3.53
N ARG A 232 12.23 12.28 -4.49
CA ARG A 232 12.55 13.43 -5.37
C ARG A 232 11.72 14.68 -5.08
N ASN A 233 11.04 14.75 -3.94
CA ASN A 233 10.17 15.86 -3.52
C ASN A 233 8.97 16.17 -4.46
N MET A 234 8.55 15.20 -5.28
CA MET A 234 7.46 15.40 -6.24
C MET A 234 6.11 14.84 -5.79
N ALA A 235 6.07 14.00 -4.74
CA ALA A 235 4.87 13.24 -4.38
C ALA A 235 3.65 14.14 -4.08
N ILE A 236 3.84 15.21 -3.28
CA ILE A 236 2.74 16.12 -2.91
C ILE A 236 2.25 16.93 -4.12
N ALA A 237 3.18 17.43 -4.94
CA ALA A 237 2.82 18.18 -6.15
C ALA A 237 2.10 17.29 -7.17
N SER A 238 2.52 16.03 -7.29
CA SER A 238 1.87 15.01 -8.11
C SER A 238 0.49 14.62 -7.60
N ALA A 239 0.31 14.48 -6.28
CA ALA A 239 -1.01 14.25 -5.69
C ALA A 239 -1.96 15.42 -5.94
N TYR A 240 -1.48 16.66 -5.83
CA TYR A 240 -2.27 17.85 -6.17
C TYR A 240 -2.66 17.88 -7.66
N ALA A 241 -1.75 17.49 -8.55
CA ALA A 241 -2.04 17.39 -9.98
C ALA A 241 -3.13 16.35 -10.26
N ALA A 242 -3.09 15.19 -9.60
CA ALA A 242 -4.15 14.20 -9.66
C ALA A 242 -5.51 14.76 -9.21
N MET A 243 -5.55 15.45 -8.08
CA MET A 243 -6.78 16.04 -7.54
C MET A 243 -7.42 17.07 -8.47
N ARG A 244 -6.62 17.77 -9.28
CA ARG A 244 -7.12 18.76 -10.26
C ARG A 244 -7.84 18.12 -11.45
N VAL A 245 -7.52 16.88 -11.77
CA VAL A 245 -8.11 16.13 -12.89
C VAL A 245 -9.39 15.43 -12.46
N LEU A 246 -9.39 14.90 -11.23
CA LEU A 246 -10.51 14.13 -10.69
C LEU A 246 -11.68 15.02 -10.25
N GLY A 247 -12.89 14.52 -10.46
CA GLY A 247 -14.14 15.19 -10.11
C GLY A 247 -14.74 14.73 -8.77
N PRO A 248 -15.90 15.28 -8.36
CA PRO A 248 -16.52 14.98 -7.07
C PRO A 248 -17.02 13.55 -6.89
N GLU A 249 -17.30 12.85 -7.98
CA GLU A 249 -17.73 11.44 -7.95
C GLU A 249 -16.53 10.49 -7.82
N ASP A 250 -15.30 11.00 -8.02
CA ASP A 250 -14.10 10.20 -7.95
C ASP A 250 -13.60 10.08 -6.51
N THR A 251 -12.99 8.93 -6.21
CA THR A 251 -12.25 8.66 -4.99
C THR A 251 -10.77 8.58 -5.32
N LEU A 252 -9.95 9.31 -4.56
CA LEU A 252 -8.50 9.28 -4.63
C LEU A 252 -7.93 8.73 -3.33
N GLU A 253 -7.44 7.50 -3.36
CA GLU A 253 -6.61 6.94 -2.29
C GLU A 253 -5.14 7.31 -2.53
N LEU A 254 -4.55 8.00 -1.56
CA LEU A 254 -3.14 8.38 -1.58
C LEU A 254 -2.41 7.65 -0.46
N ASP A 255 -1.34 6.94 -0.79
CA ASP A 255 -0.38 6.43 0.18
C ASP A 255 1.08 6.65 -0.30
N GLY A 256 2.04 6.61 0.63
CA GLY A 256 3.46 6.86 0.34
C GLY A 256 4.24 7.54 1.47
N ASP A 257 5.57 7.48 1.41
CA ASP A 257 6.48 8.15 2.33
C ASP A 257 6.71 9.60 1.89
N HIS A 258 6.26 10.54 2.71
CA HIS A 258 6.47 11.98 2.50
C HIS A 258 7.67 12.53 3.28
N ARG A 259 8.30 11.71 4.13
CA ARG A 259 9.48 12.08 4.89
C ARG A 259 10.71 11.62 4.13
N ARG A 260 11.81 12.39 4.20
CA ARG A 260 13.12 11.76 4.00
C ARG A 260 13.26 10.76 5.14
N VAL A 261 13.58 9.50 4.84
CA VAL A 261 14.08 8.53 5.83
C VAL A 261 15.33 9.13 6.49
N ARG A 262 15.12 9.93 7.55
CA ARG A 262 16.12 10.25 8.56
C ARG A 262 15.80 9.31 9.70
N ARG A 263 16.75 8.45 10.06
CA ARG A 263 16.71 7.61 11.25
C ARG A 263 16.09 8.41 12.39
N LEU A 264 14.94 7.98 12.90
CA LEU A 264 14.40 8.53 14.14
C LEU A 264 15.31 8.09 15.27
N PRO A 265 15.91 9.01 16.05
CA PRO A 265 16.65 8.64 17.24
C PRO A 265 15.66 8.57 18.41
N LEU A 266 14.69 7.64 18.39
CA LEU A 266 13.63 7.62 19.41
C LEU A 266 13.81 6.61 20.55
N LEU A 267 14.85 5.76 20.54
CA LEU A 267 15.01 4.75 21.62
C LEU A 267 16.34 4.81 22.39
N ARG A 268 17.05 5.96 22.40
CA ARG A 268 18.32 6.10 23.15
C ARG A 268 18.31 7.05 24.34
N GLN A 269 17.16 7.31 24.95
CA GLN A 269 17.13 8.07 26.21
C GLN A 269 16.37 7.34 27.31
N ARG A 270 17.03 6.35 27.94
CA ARG A 270 16.82 6.10 29.36
C ARG A 270 18.12 6.44 30.11
N PRO A 271 18.07 7.24 31.19
CA PRO A 271 19.24 7.48 32.02
C PRO A 271 19.64 6.17 32.70
N ARG A 272 20.88 5.73 32.48
CA ARG A 272 21.45 4.62 33.24
C ARG A 272 21.52 5.06 34.71
N HIS A 273 20.60 4.58 35.55
CA HIS A 273 20.79 4.61 37.00
C HIS A 273 22.05 3.79 37.32
N ARG A 274 23.11 4.49 37.71
CA ARG A 274 24.29 3.90 38.32
C ARG A 274 23.88 3.39 39.70
N HIS A 275 23.66 2.09 39.83
CA HIS A 275 23.84 1.43 41.12
C HIS A 275 25.35 1.27 41.34
N GLY A 276 25.91 2.05 42.26
CA GLY A 276 27.20 1.73 42.87
C GLY A 276 26.97 0.74 44.01
N PRO A 277 27.83 -0.28 44.18
CA PRO A 277 27.89 -1.01 45.43
C PRO A 277 28.88 -0.32 46.40
N HIS A 278 28.63 -0.60 47.68
CA HIS A 278 29.40 -0.27 48.89
C HIS A 278 30.93 -0.28 48.75
#